data_AF-A0A7S2LUS9-F1
#
_entry.id   AF-A0A7S2LUS9-F1
#
_cell.length_a   1.000
_cell.length_b   1.000
_cell.length_c   1.000
_cell.angle_alpha   90.00
_cell.angle_beta   90.00
_cell.angle_gamma   90.00
#
_symmetry.space_group_name_H-M   'P 1'
#
loop_
_entity.id
_entity.type
_entity.pdbx_description
1 polymer ?
#
loop_
_entity_poly.entity_id
_entity_poly.type
_entity_poly.pdbx_seq_one_letter_code
_entity_poly.pdbx_strand_id
1 'polypeptide(L)'
;MEKFKIQVRPTQPLWNAGMNFAVVNAFDSAKCTGPYRCFNFEYYGYAVGCEAWDRHAGNDFPHGQWDGQVKYKDAAWYSLPGPCPSMGLHDKDQECISREPGGACVGGGTPTGTGDCTYTYEKVGEISIDELEGIENATEFVKKGGYEYNKHTDRGHLNHFWDKKYDYAAAAKRVEITEELFRTKYPDLPEYPDPTCDFNRWRFYSYM
;
A
#
# COMPACT_ATOMS: atom_id res chain seq x y z
N MET A 1 10.53 3.45 6.16
CA MET A 1 9.07 3.40 6.10
C MET A 1 8.57 4.81 5.97
N GLU A 2 7.78 5.09 4.94
CA GLU A 2 7.28 6.43 4.62
C GLU A 2 5.79 6.49 4.95
N LYS A 3 5.34 7.61 5.52
CA LYS A 3 3.91 7.89 5.75
C LYS A 3 3.45 8.92 4.73
N PHE A 4 2.29 8.68 4.15
CA PHE A 4 1.69 9.54 3.14
C PHE A 4 0.33 10.03 3.61
N LYS A 5 0.06 11.31 3.36
CA LYS A 5 -1.30 11.85 3.38
C LYS A 5 -1.87 11.71 1.98
N ILE A 6 -3.04 11.10 1.86
CA ILE A 6 -3.67 10.80 0.56
C ILE A 6 -5.07 11.42 0.56
N GLN A 7 -5.42 12.07 -0.54
CA GLN A 7 -6.80 12.42 -0.85
C GLN A 7 -7.26 11.59 -2.03
N VAL A 8 -8.47 11.07 -1.96
CA VAL A 8 -9.04 10.22 -3.01
C VAL A 8 -10.43 10.70 -3.34
N ARG A 9 -10.82 10.60 -4.61
CA ARG A 9 -12.21 10.72 -5.04
C ARG A 9 -12.55 9.59 -6.00
N PRO A 10 -13.61 8.80 -5.73
CA PRO A 10 -14.01 7.74 -6.62
C PRO A 10 -14.44 8.31 -7.97
N THR A 11 -14.20 7.53 -9.01
CA THR A 11 -14.77 7.82 -10.33
C THR A 11 -16.27 7.58 -10.33
N GLN A 12 -16.99 8.23 -11.24
CA GLN A 12 -18.44 8.08 -11.30
C GLN A 12 -18.90 6.61 -11.44
N PRO A 13 -18.27 5.75 -12.27
CA PRO A 13 -18.64 4.34 -12.35
C PRO A 13 -18.43 3.59 -11.03
N LEU A 14 -17.36 3.92 -10.29
CA LEU A 14 -17.06 3.30 -9.00
C LEU A 14 -18.06 3.74 -7.92
N TRP A 15 -18.37 5.03 -7.88
CA TRP A 15 -19.39 5.60 -7.00
C TRP A 15 -20.77 4.99 -7.26
N ASN A 16 -21.15 4.81 -8.52
CA ASN A 16 -22.40 4.16 -8.91
C ASN A 16 -22.48 2.71 -8.43
N ALA A 17 -21.35 2.01 -8.35
CA ALA A 17 -21.26 0.67 -7.81
C ALA A 17 -21.23 0.63 -6.26
N GLY A 18 -21.31 1.80 -5.61
CA GLY A 18 -21.32 1.95 -4.15
C GLY A 18 -19.97 1.64 -3.51
N MET A 19 -18.88 2.02 -4.17
CA MET A 19 -17.50 1.84 -3.70
C MET A 19 -16.70 3.14 -3.81
N ASN A 20 -15.71 3.31 -2.94
CA ASN A 20 -14.71 4.38 -2.99
C ASN A 20 -13.41 3.92 -3.64
N PHE A 21 -13.09 2.64 -3.48
CA PHE A 21 -11.88 2.02 -4.01
C PHE A 21 -12.18 0.92 -5.02
N ALA A 22 -11.35 0.84 -6.05
CA ALA A 22 -11.37 -0.20 -7.05
C ALA A 22 -10.61 -1.45 -6.57
N VAL A 23 -10.47 -2.44 -7.45
CA VAL A 23 -9.57 -3.56 -7.21
C VAL A 23 -8.13 -3.06 -7.06
N VAL A 24 -7.39 -3.57 -6.06
CA VAL A 24 -5.93 -3.33 -6.00
C VAL A 24 -5.27 -3.87 -7.26
N ASN A 25 -4.38 -3.07 -7.83
CA ASN A 25 -3.57 -3.46 -8.98
C ASN A 25 -2.11 -3.62 -8.53
N ALA A 26 -1.49 -4.73 -8.91
CA ALA A 26 -0.06 -4.96 -8.70
C ALA A 26 0.73 -4.18 -9.74
N PHE A 27 1.78 -3.47 -9.28
CA PHE A 27 2.68 -2.70 -10.12
C PHE A 27 4.11 -3.20 -9.97
N ASP A 28 4.54 -4.11 -10.85
CA ASP A 28 5.90 -4.63 -10.86
C ASP A 28 6.77 -3.77 -11.79
N SER A 29 7.83 -3.18 -11.25
CA SER A 29 8.67 -2.22 -11.98
C SER A 29 7.86 -1.12 -12.68
N ALA A 30 6.89 -0.54 -11.96
CA ALA A 30 5.95 0.49 -12.43
C ALA A 30 4.98 0.09 -13.56
N LYS A 31 4.96 -1.19 -13.95
CA LYS A 31 3.99 -1.78 -14.88
C LYS A 31 2.88 -2.48 -14.13
N CYS A 32 1.64 -2.24 -14.52
CA CYS A 32 0.50 -2.96 -14.03
C CYS A 32 0.53 -4.41 -14.52
N THR A 33 0.61 -5.37 -13.59
CA THR A 33 0.71 -6.81 -13.88
C THR A 33 -0.55 -7.58 -13.56
N GLY A 34 -1.50 -6.98 -12.85
CA GLY A 34 -2.82 -7.55 -12.65
C GLY A 34 -3.57 -6.90 -11.50
N PRO A 35 -4.81 -7.38 -11.24
CA PRO A 35 -5.43 -8.55 -11.87
C PRO A 35 -5.89 -8.29 -13.31
N TYR A 36 -6.09 -9.36 -14.09
CA TYR A 36 -6.67 -9.33 -15.45
C TYR A 36 -6.07 -8.29 -16.41
N ARG A 37 -4.75 -8.13 -16.42
CA ARG A 37 -4.05 -7.13 -17.28
C ARG A 37 -4.54 -5.69 -17.07
N CYS A 38 -5.15 -5.41 -15.91
CA CYS A 38 -5.59 -4.09 -15.51
C CYS A 38 -6.65 -3.45 -16.43
N PHE A 39 -7.45 -4.29 -17.11
CA PHE A 39 -8.55 -3.84 -17.97
C PHE A 39 -9.61 -3.03 -17.23
N ASN A 40 -9.64 -3.10 -15.90
CA ASN A 40 -10.53 -2.29 -15.09
C ASN A 40 -10.34 -0.78 -15.32
N PHE A 41 -9.15 -0.32 -15.74
CA PHE A 41 -8.91 1.10 -16.01
C PHE A 41 -9.71 1.63 -17.19
N GLU A 42 -10.11 0.78 -18.14
CA GLU A 42 -10.94 1.19 -19.29
C GLU A 42 -12.33 1.66 -18.85
N TYR A 43 -12.90 1.02 -17.83
CA TYR A 43 -14.24 1.32 -17.34
C TYR A 43 -14.23 2.25 -16.12
N TYR A 44 -13.39 1.94 -15.13
CA TYR A 44 -13.34 2.67 -13.86
C TYR A 44 -12.37 3.85 -13.86
N GLY A 45 -11.62 4.07 -14.95
CA GLY A 45 -10.48 4.99 -14.97
C GLY A 45 -9.35 4.51 -14.06
N TYR A 46 -8.33 5.34 -13.88
CA TYR A 46 -7.19 5.11 -13.01
C TYR A 46 -7.55 5.31 -11.52
N ALA A 47 -8.58 4.61 -11.06
CA ALA A 47 -9.05 4.65 -9.68
C ALA A 47 -8.03 4.01 -8.72
N VAL A 48 -7.96 4.54 -7.49
CA VAL A 48 -7.18 3.93 -6.41
C VAL A 48 -7.79 2.58 -6.07
N GLY A 49 -6.96 1.55 -6.09
CA GLY A 49 -7.35 0.19 -5.74
C GLY A 49 -7.10 -0.10 -4.28
N CYS A 50 -7.88 -1.01 -3.69
CA CYS A 50 -7.59 -1.56 -2.37
C CYS A 50 -7.88 -3.06 -2.28
N GLU A 51 -7.24 -3.71 -1.33
CA GLU A 51 -7.62 -5.02 -0.80
C GLU A 51 -7.44 -5.04 0.72
N ALA A 52 -8.20 -5.90 1.38
CA ALA A 52 -8.07 -6.18 2.79
C ALA A 52 -8.15 -7.69 3.03
N TRP A 53 -7.52 -8.15 4.11
CA TRP A 53 -7.36 -9.57 4.42
C TRP A 53 -8.49 -10.08 5.32
N ASP A 54 -9.74 -9.85 4.92
CA ASP A 54 -10.92 -10.38 5.58
C ASP A 54 -11.43 -11.61 4.84
N ARG A 55 -11.09 -12.79 5.37
CA ARG A 55 -11.32 -14.07 4.72
C ARG A 55 -12.76 -14.20 4.22
N HIS A 56 -12.92 -14.46 2.93
CA HIS A 56 -14.21 -14.60 2.23
C HIS A 56 -14.99 -13.30 1.99
N ALA A 57 -14.47 -12.14 2.38
CA ALA A 57 -15.07 -10.86 2.05
C ALA A 57 -14.82 -10.46 0.58
N GLY A 58 -15.57 -9.47 0.11
CA GLY A 58 -15.44 -8.98 -1.26
C GLY A 58 -14.13 -8.23 -1.54
N ASN A 59 -13.49 -7.73 -0.49
CA ASN A 59 -12.21 -7.01 -0.52
C ASN A 59 -10.99 -7.92 -0.36
N ASP A 60 -11.20 -9.22 -0.10
CA ASP A 60 -10.18 -10.26 -0.07
C ASP A 60 -9.89 -10.77 -1.49
N PHE A 61 -9.37 -9.87 -2.32
CA PHE A 61 -9.03 -10.11 -3.71
C PHE A 61 -8.09 -9.02 -4.25
N PRO A 62 -7.07 -9.37 -5.07
CA PRO A 62 -6.82 -10.68 -5.68
C PRO A 62 -5.95 -11.63 -4.87
N HIS A 63 -5.47 -11.23 -3.69
CA HIS A 63 -4.41 -11.96 -2.98
C HIS A 63 -4.86 -12.91 -1.85
N GLY A 64 -6.13 -13.32 -1.80
CA GLY A 64 -6.65 -14.20 -0.74
C GLY A 64 -5.94 -15.55 -0.57
N GLN A 65 -5.06 -15.97 -1.51
CA GLN A 65 -4.18 -17.12 -1.28
C GLN A 65 -3.20 -16.95 -0.10
N TRP A 66 -2.96 -15.73 0.39
CA TRP A 66 -2.11 -15.49 1.57
C TRP A 66 -2.88 -15.27 2.87
N ASP A 67 -4.18 -15.58 2.87
CA ASP A 67 -5.01 -15.55 4.06
C ASP A 67 -4.40 -16.33 5.22
N GLY A 68 -4.38 -15.68 6.39
CA GLY A 68 -3.81 -16.23 7.61
C GLY A 68 -2.27 -16.26 7.64
N GLN A 69 -1.57 -15.87 6.57
CA GLN A 69 -0.12 -15.69 6.60
C GLN A 69 0.27 -14.30 7.13
N VAL A 70 -0.54 -13.29 6.84
CA VAL A 70 -0.40 -11.94 7.39
C VAL A 70 -0.89 -11.93 8.85
N LYS A 71 -0.02 -11.52 9.77
CA LYS A 71 -0.33 -11.44 11.23
C LYS A 71 -0.61 -10.02 11.72
N TYR A 72 -0.58 -9.06 10.80
CA TYR A 72 -0.95 -7.68 11.06
C TYR A 72 -2.47 -7.57 10.92
N LYS A 73 -3.15 -7.36 12.04
CA LYS A 73 -4.59 -7.16 12.06
C LYS A 73 -4.93 -5.90 11.25
N ASP A 74 -6.05 -5.95 10.53
CA ASP A 74 -6.57 -4.82 9.75
C ASP A 74 -5.60 -4.35 8.64
N ALA A 75 -4.64 -5.20 8.25
CA ALA A 75 -3.77 -4.93 7.11
C ALA A 75 -4.62 -4.71 5.85
N ALA A 76 -4.26 -3.69 5.09
CA ALA A 76 -4.87 -3.38 3.80
C ALA A 76 -3.78 -2.90 2.85
N TRP A 77 -3.92 -3.22 1.57
CA TRP A 77 -3.04 -2.71 0.53
C TRP A 77 -3.81 -1.73 -0.34
N TYR A 78 -3.11 -0.71 -0.80
CA TYR A 78 -3.64 0.31 -1.70
C TYR A 78 -2.71 0.44 -2.90
N SER A 79 -3.29 0.58 -4.08
CA SER A 79 -2.54 0.79 -5.32
C SER A 79 -2.92 2.12 -5.94
N LEU A 80 -1.92 2.96 -6.19
CA LEU A 80 -2.08 4.29 -6.77
C LEU A 80 -1.55 4.25 -8.21
N PRO A 81 -2.41 4.21 -9.25
CA PRO A 81 -1.95 4.09 -10.63
C PRO A 81 -1.19 5.34 -11.07
N GLY A 82 0.09 5.18 -11.40
CA GLY A 82 0.92 6.22 -11.99
C GLY A 82 0.75 6.31 -13.51
N PRO A 83 1.44 7.26 -14.17
CA PRO A 83 1.38 7.43 -15.61
C PRO A 83 1.99 6.23 -16.35
N CYS A 84 1.46 5.94 -17.53
CA CYS A 84 1.83 4.81 -18.39
C CYS A 84 1.92 3.49 -17.61
N PRO A 85 0.83 3.02 -16.98
CA PRO A 85 0.83 1.77 -16.24
C PRO A 85 0.98 0.54 -17.14
N SER A 86 0.82 0.65 -18.46
CA SER A 86 1.01 -0.48 -19.39
C SER A 86 2.48 -0.88 -19.63
N MET A 87 3.44 0.00 -19.30
CA MET A 87 4.88 -0.21 -19.55
C MET A 87 5.72 -0.25 -18.28
N GLY A 88 6.85 -0.94 -18.36
CA GLY A 88 7.86 -0.96 -17.30
C GLY A 88 8.53 0.40 -17.14
N LEU A 89 9.06 0.67 -15.95
CA LEU A 89 9.66 1.96 -15.55
C LEU A 89 10.63 2.53 -16.58
N HIS A 90 11.45 1.68 -17.21
CA HIS A 90 12.46 2.08 -18.18
C HIS A 90 11.96 2.18 -19.63
N ASP A 91 10.75 1.70 -19.89
CA ASP A 91 10.14 1.65 -21.23
C ASP A 91 9.10 2.76 -21.43
N LYS A 92 8.77 3.53 -20.38
CA LYS A 92 7.77 4.61 -20.45
C LYS A 92 8.26 5.74 -21.35
N ASP A 93 7.45 6.09 -22.33
CA ASP A 93 7.67 7.24 -23.20
C ASP A 93 6.56 8.29 -23.07
N GLN A 94 6.76 9.43 -23.72
CA GLN A 94 5.79 10.53 -23.67
C GLN A 94 4.47 10.19 -24.36
N GLU A 95 4.49 9.32 -25.38
CA GLU A 95 3.27 8.88 -26.07
C GLU A 95 2.37 8.09 -25.11
N CYS A 96 2.95 7.12 -24.40
CA CYS A 96 2.25 6.32 -23.41
C CYS A 96 1.77 7.16 -22.23
N ILE A 97 2.61 8.06 -21.69
CA ILE A 97 2.22 8.96 -20.60
C ILE A 97 1.04 9.85 -21.01
N SER A 98 1.02 10.33 -22.26
CA SER A 98 -0.09 11.15 -22.77
C SER A 98 -1.37 10.35 -22.96
N ARG A 99 -1.29 9.08 -23.39
CA ARG A 99 -2.45 8.20 -23.56
C ARG A 99 -2.98 7.69 -22.23
N GLU A 100 -2.08 7.48 -21.27
CA GLU A 100 -2.36 6.84 -19.99
C GLU A 100 -1.79 7.70 -18.86
N PRO A 101 -2.40 8.85 -18.52
CA PRO A 101 -1.85 9.79 -17.55
C PRO A 101 -1.79 9.25 -16.11
N GLY A 102 -2.46 8.12 -15.82
CA GLY A 102 -2.62 7.61 -14.46
C GLY A 102 -3.68 8.38 -13.67
N GLY A 103 -3.77 8.12 -12.37
CA GLY A 103 -4.80 8.72 -11.51
C GLY A 103 -4.35 9.93 -10.71
N ALA A 104 -3.05 10.27 -10.76
CA ALA A 104 -2.50 11.38 -10.00
C ALA A 104 -2.95 12.73 -10.59
N CYS A 105 -3.57 13.56 -9.76
CA CYS A 105 -4.00 14.89 -10.19
C CYS A 105 -2.81 15.81 -10.45
N VAL A 106 -2.73 16.33 -11.68
CA VAL A 106 -1.68 17.27 -12.09
C VAL A 106 -1.66 18.50 -11.16
N GLY A 107 -0.47 18.89 -10.71
CA GLY A 107 -0.28 20.06 -9.85
C GLY A 107 -0.77 19.90 -8.41
N GLY A 108 -1.16 18.68 -7.99
CA GLY A 108 -1.62 18.44 -6.61
C GLY A 108 -3.00 19.02 -6.31
N GLY A 109 -3.80 19.31 -7.35
CA GLY A 109 -5.17 19.79 -7.18
C GLY A 109 -6.08 18.77 -6.51
N THR A 110 -7.20 19.22 -5.95
CA THR A 110 -8.18 18.33 -5.30
C THR A 110 -8.68 17.26 -6.29
N PRO A 111 -8.69 15.97 -5.89
CA PRO A 111 -9.24 14.91 -6.73
C PRO A 111 -10.65 15.21 -7.23
N THR A 112 -10.82 15.13 -8.55
CA THR A 112 -12.08 15.43 -9.25
C THR A 112 -12.95 14.18 -9.40
N GLY A 113 -12.33 12.99 -9.34
CA GLY A 113 -12.98 11.73 -9.69
C GLY A 113 -13.11 11.55 -11.21
N THR A 114 -12.44 12.36 -12.02
CA THR A 114 -12.23 12.03 -13.42
C THR A 114 -11.28 10.83 -13.50
N GLY A 115 -11.37 10.04 -14.58
CA GLY A 115 -10.57 8.83 -14.72
C GLY A 115 -9.06 9.05 -14.66
N ASP A 116 -8.60 10.28 -14.83
CA ASP A 116 -7.21 10.73 -14.82
C ASP A 116 -6.83 11.65 -13.63
N CYS A 117 -7.74 11.87 -12.69
CA CYS A 117 -7.51 12.65 -11.47
C CYS A 117 -8.37 12.11 -10.32
N THR A 118 -7.90 11.01 -9.75
CA THR A 118 -8.57 10.23 -8.70
C THR A 118 -7.88 10.36 -7.34
N TYR A 119 -6.61 10.77 -7.30
CA TYR A 119 -5.89 10.96 -6.04
C TYR A 119 -4.83 12.06 -6.08
N THR A 120 -4.49 12.54 -4.89
CA THR A 120 -3.24 13.23 -4.57
C THR A 120 -2.57 12.56 -3.40
N TYR A 121 -1.26 12.68 -3.31
CA TYR A 121 -0.49 12.20 -2.17
C TYR A 121 0.60 13.20 -1.79
N GLU A 122 0.93 13.21 -0.51
CA GLU A 122 1.99 14.01 0.08
C GLU A 122 2.77 13.14 1.04
N LYS A 123 4.09 13.05 0.88
CA LYS A 123 4.95 12.38 1.87
C LYS A 123 5.02 13.28 3.11
N VAL A 124 4.54 12.77 4.24
CA VAL A 124 4.42 13.56 5.49
C VAL A 124 5.45 13.18 6.55
N GLY A 125 6.19 12.10 6.34
CA GLY A 125 7.32 11.74 7.18
C GLY A 125 7.88 10.38 6.86
N GLU A 126 9.00 10.05 7.51
CA GLU A 126 9.68 8.77 7.35
C GLU A 126 10.43 8.36 8.61
N ILE A 127 10.47 7.06 8.85
CA ILE A 127 11.37 6.43 9.82
C ILE A 127 12.12 5.31 9.11
N SER A 128 13.43 5.22 9.30
CA SER A 128 14.22 4.13 8.73
C SER A 128 13.95 2.83 9.49
N ILE A 129 14.31 1.71 8.86
CA ILE A 129 14.25 0.40 9.52
C ILE A 129 15.26 0.36 10.68
N ASP A 130 16.46 0.92 10.48
CA ASP A 130 17.49 1.08 11.51
C ASP A 130 16.99 1.85 12.75
N GLU A 131 16.25 2.96 12.55
CA GLU A 131 15.62 3.73 13.64
C GLU A 131 14.57 2.89 14.39
N LEU A 132 13.77 2.12 13.65
CA LEU A 132 12.72 1.27 14.22
C LEU A 132 13.30 0.13 15.06
N GLU A 133 14.41 -0.45 14.59
CA GLU A 133 15.06 -1.60 15.20
C GLU A 133 16.09 -1.24 16.27
N GLY A 134 16.51 0.03 16.32
CA GLY A 134 17.56 0.50 17.21
C GLY A 134 18.97 0.07 16.75
N ILE A 135 19.18 -0.14 15.45
CA ILE A 135 20.51 -0.48 14.88
C ILE A 135 21.15 0.79 14.32
N GLU A 136 21.98 1.47 15.11
CA GLU A 136 22.68 2.68 14.66
C GLU A 136 23.80 2.39 13.63
N ASN A 137 24.44 1.22 13.75
CA ASN A 137 25.55 0.83 12.89
C ASN A 137 25.46 -0.66 12.52
N ALA A 138 24.86 -0.93 11.35
CA ALA A 138 24.70 -2.29 10.84
C ALA A 138 26.04 -3.05 10.70
N THR A 139 27.12 -2.35 10.35
CA THR A 139 28.45 -2.99 10.22
C THR A 139 28.98 -3.48 11.57
N GLU A 140 28.84 -2.67 12.62
CA GLU A 140 29.26 -3.06 13.98
C GLU A 140 28.36 -4.15 14.57
N PHE A 141 27.05 -4.03 14.35
CA PHE A 141 26.06 -5.03 14.75
C PHE A 141 26.41 -6.42 14.20
N VAL A 142 26.67 -6.52 12.89
CA VAL A 142 27.07 -7.77 12.24
C VAL A 142 28.44 -8.26 12.73
N LYS A 143 29.43 -7.36 12.92
CA LYS A 143 30.75 -7.73 13.45
C LYS A 143 30.70 -8.35 14.85
N LYS A 144 29.72 -7.96 15.68
CA LYS A 144 29.44 -8.56 17.00
C LYS A 144 28.70 -9.91 16.90
N GLY A 145 28.39 -10.36 15.70
CA GLY A 145 27.64 -11.58 15.42
C GLY A 145 26.13 -11.39 15.36
N GLY A 146 25.63 -10.14 15.43
CA GLY A 146 24.21 -9.84 15.40
C GLY A 146 23.54 -10.19 14.08
N TYR A 147 22.28 -10.61 14.15
CA TYR A 147 21.40 -10.74 12.99
C TYR A 147 19.97 -10.39 13.39
N GLU A 148 19.24 -9.75 12.49
CA GLU A 148 17.91 -9.19 12.76
C GLU A 148 16.86 -10.30 12.94
N TYR A 149 16.97 -11.40 12.18
CA TYR A 149 16.01 -12.50 12.23
C TYR A 149 16.56 -13.81 11.66
N ASN A 150 16.26 -14.92 12.32
CA ASN A 150 16.49 -16.27 11.82
C ASN A 150 15.18 -17.06 11.78
N LYS A 151 14.80 -17.51 10.58
CA LYS A 151 13.54 -18.24 10.33
C LYS A 151 13.39 -19.56 11.11
N HIS A 152 14.49 -20.21 11.49
CA HIS A 152 14.45 -21.50 12.19
C HIS A 152 14.19 -21.33 13.69
N THR A 153 14.65 -20.21 14.27
CA THR A 153 14.53 -19.91 15.69
C THR A 153 13.45 -18.87 15.99
N ASP A 154 12.86 -18.28 14.93
CA ASP A 154 11.85 -17.21 14.96
C ASP A 154 12.27 -16.04 15.86
N ARG A 155 13.55 -15.68 15.77
CA ARG A 155 14.17 -14.61 16.57
C ARG A 155 15.44 -14.06 15.94
N GLY A 156 15.83 -12.86 16.34
CA GLY A 156 17.14 -12.29 16.09
C GLY A 156 18.19 -12.69 17.14
N HIS A 157 19.39 -12.18 16.95
CA HIS A 157 20.50 -12.26 17.91
C HIS A 157 21.13 -10.88 18.07
N LEU A 158 21.25 -10.42 19.31
CA LEU A 158 21.61 -9.05 19.68
C LEU A 158 20.61 -7.96 19.24
N ASN A 159 19.56 -8.34 18.51
CA ASN A 159 18.36 -7.57 18.24
C ASN A 159 17.15 -8.52 18.36
N HIS A 160 16.09 -8.08 19.03
CA HIS A 160 14.87 -8.86 19.28
C HIS A 160 13.62 -8.25 18.64
N PHE A 161 13.79 -7.18 17.86
CA PHE A 161 12.66 -6.50 17.24
C PHE A 161 11.86 -7.51 16.41
N TRP A 162 12.47 -8.28 15.51
CA TRP A 162 11.82 -9.29 14.64
C TRP A 162 11.45 -10.63 15.27
N ASP A 163 11.54 -10.79 16.59
CA ASP A 163 11.16 -12.03 17.26
C ASP A 163 9.66 -12.34 17.10
N LYS A 164 9.33 -13.63 16.94
CA LYS A 164 7.96 -14.13 16.81
C LYS A 164 7.21 -13.52 15.63
N LYS A 165 7.77 -13.59 14.43
CA LYS A 165 7.20 -12.95 13.22
C LYS A 165 5.78 -13.43 12.92
N TYR A 166 5.44 -14.66 13.30
CA TYR A 166 4.13 -15.27 13.04
C TYR A 166 3.13 -15.13 14.21
N ASP A 167 3.45 -14.34 15.23
CA ASP A 167 2.60 -14.09 16.38
C ASP A 167 1.82 -12.76 16.25
N TYR A 168 0.50 -12.81 16.49
CA TYR A 168 -0.37 -11.63 16.37
C TYR A 168 -0.04 -10.54 17.40
N ALA A 169 0.33 -10.90 18.62
CA ALA A 169 0.67 -9.92 19.66
C ALA A 169 2.01 -9.24 19.36
N ALA A 170 2.99 -10.00 18.86
CA ALA A 170 4.25 -9.45 18.39
C ALA A 170 4.04 -8.49 17.20
N ALA A 171 3.20 -8.87 16.22
CA ALA A 171 2.86 -8.00 15.10
C ALA A 171 2.17 -6.70 15.55
N ALA A 172 1.19 -6.79 16.45
CA ALA A 172 0.53 -5.62 17.02
C ALA A 172 1.53 -4.70 17.77
N LYS A 173 2.47 -5.29 18.51
CA LYS A 173 3.49 -4.53 19.22
C LYS A 173 4.43 -3.77 18.27
N ARG A 174 4.77 -4.35 17.11
CA ARG A 174 5.57 -3.65 16.08
C ARG A 174 4.86 -2.42 15.54
N VAL A 175 3.58 -2.54 15.24
CA VAL A 175 2.76 -1.40 14.76
C VAL A 175 2.70 -0.32 15.84
N GLU A 176 2.48 -0.69 17.10
CA GLU A 176 2.48 0.27 18.22
C GLU A 176 3.81 1.02 18.34
N ILE A 177 4.95 0.31 18.32
CA ILE A 177 6.28 0.93 18.37
C ILE A 177 6.51 1.83 17.15
N THR A 178 6.07 1.42 15.97
CA THR A 178 6.20 2.18 14.73
C THR A 178 5.43 3.50 14.82
N GLU A 179 4.18 3.46 15.28
CA GLU A 179 3.35 4.66 15.47
C GLU A 179 3.87 5.55 16.60
N GLU A 180 4.39 4.98 17.70
CA GLU A 180 5.00 5.74 18.79
C GLU A 180 6.27 6.48 18.34
N LEU A 181 7.15 5.79 17.60
CA LEU A 181 8.35 6.40 17.03
C LEU A 181 7.99 7.52 16.06
N PHE A 182 6.97 7.29 15.22
CA PHE A 182 6.50 8.31 14.28
C PHE A 182 5.92 9.53 14.99
N ARG A 183 5.05 9.36 16.00
CA ARG A 183 4.53 10.46 16.83
C ARG A 183 5.63 11.24 17.53
N THR A 184 6.66 10.54 18.02
CA THR A 184 7.79 11.18 18.69
C THR A 184 8.63 12.01 17.71
N LYS A 185 8.86 11.49 16.49
CA LYS A 185 9.65 12.17 15.46
C LYS A 185 8.90 13.32 14.78
N TYR A 186 7.58 13.22 14.69
CA TYR A 186 6.70 14.19 14.01
C TYR A 186 5.53 14.62 14.91
N PRO A 187 5.78 15.31 16.04
CA PRO A 187 4.74 15.60 17.03
C PRO A 187 3.65 16.57 16.55
N ASP A 188 3.96 17.39 15.54
CA ASP A 188 3.02 18.37 14.97
C ASP A 188 2.22 17.80 13.77
N LEU A 189 2.49 16.56 13.35
CA LEU A 189 1.78 15.98 12.22
C LEU A 189 0.36 15.59 12.65
N PRO A 190 -0.69 16.04 11.95
CA PRO A 190 -2.06 15.63 12.24
C PRO A 190 -2.24 14.12 12.03
N GLU A 191 -2.96 13.48 12.96
CA GLU A 191 -3.40 12.10 12.81
C GLU A 191 -4.65 12.03 11.94
N TYR A 192 -4.61 11.18 10.92
CA TYR A 192 -5.75 10.84 10.09
C TYR A 192 -6.06 9.35 10.28
N PRO A 193 -7.35 8.95 10.26
CA PRO A 193 -7.69 7.54 10.30
C PRO A 193 -7.18 6.85 9.03
N ASP A 194 -6.79 5.58 9.18
CA ASP A 194 -6.49 4.74 8.03
C ASP A 194 -7.77 4.58 7.16
N PRO A 195 -7.65 4.65 5.82
CA PRO A 195 -8.79 4.40 4.96
C PRO A 195 -9.27 2.96 5.15
N THR A 196 -10.59 2.76 5.13
CA THR A 196 -11.20 1.43 5.09
C THR A 196 -11.33 0.97 3.64
N CYS A 197 -10.90 -0.25 3.35
CA CYS A 197 -11.06 -0.84 2.03
C CYS A 197 -12.49 -1.35 1.82
N ASP A 198 -13.28 -0.59 1.06
CA ASP A 198 -14.68 -0.91 0.74
C ASP A 198 -14.87 -1.62 -0.61
N PHE A 199 -13.78 -1.98 -1.26
CA PHE A 199 -13.79 -2.75 -2.50
C PHE A 199 -14.64 -4.02 -2.35
N ASN A 200 -15.45 -4.31 -3.36
CA ASN A 200 -16.26 -5.51 -3.39
C ASN A 200 -16.20 -6.13 -4.78
N ARG A 201 -15.45 -7.22 -4.93
CA ARG A 201 -15.27 -7.91 -6.22
C ARG A 201 -16.59 -8.29 -6.89
N TRP A 202 -17.63 -8.65 -6.14
CA TRP A 202 -18.91 -9.08 -6.72
C TRP A 202 -19.66 -7.93 -7.37
N ARG A 203 -19.53 -6.71 -6.84
CA ARG A 203 -20.08 -5.48 -7.43
C ARG A 203 -19.17 -4.92 -8.52
N PHE A 204 -17.86 -5.01 -8.31
CA PHE A 204 -16.88 -4.46 -9.25
C PHE A 204 -16.88 -5.20 -10.59
N TYR A 205 -16.98 -6.52 -10.56
CA TYR A 205 -17.01 -7.36 -11.75
C TYR A 205 -18.43 -7.67 -12.26
N SER A 206 -19.50 -7.09 -11.69
CA SER A 206 -20.85 -7.33 -12.22
C SER A 206 -21.15 -6.56 -13.51
N TYR A 207 -20.31 -5.57 -13.86
CA TYR A 207 -20.48 -4.69 -15.02
C TYR A 207 -19.40 -4.90 -16.10
N MET A 208 -18.51 -5.88 -15.91
CA MET A 208 -17.44 -6.25 -16.85
C MET A 208 -17.64 -7.69 -17.33
#